data_AF-A0A2D9T4P9-F1
#
_entry.id   AF-A0A2D9T4P9-F1
#
_cell.length_a   1.000
_cell.length_b   1.000
_cell.length_c   1.000
_cell.angle_alpha   90.00
_cell.angle_beta   90.00
_cell.angle_gamma   90.00
#
_symmetry.space_group_name_H-M   'P 1'
#
loop_
_entity.id
_entity.type
_entity.pdbx_description
1 polymer ?
#
loop_
_entity_poly.entity_id
_entity_poly.type
_entity_poly.pdbx_seq_one_letter_code
_entity_poly.pdbx_strand_id
1 'polypeptide(L)'
;MTQRNGRELAHALILMVAELHRRGYESLAIVPAMAPNGMAWRYAIGEIPPSGPWDALSLEPRHTRGSLGPARLDWADADLPVPDLADAFVAAFLPTAAANAPHAAWLRQVVEALPPGGAFVLASDYNAYERLVFMGAGPPVTSELPMPPGLE
;
A
#
# COMPACT_ATOMS: atom_id res chain seq x y z
N MET A 1 -17.24 -11.71 14.45
CA MET A 1 -15.96 -11.24 13.87
C MET A 1 -16.09 -9.74 13.68
N THR A 2 -15.15 -8.97 14.21
CA THR A 2 -15.13 -7.51 14.02
C THR A 2 -14.37 -7.25 12.74
N GLN A 3 -15.04 -6.69 11.74
CA GLN A 3 -14.45 -6.32 10.47
C GLN A 3 -13.31 -5.32 10.70
N ARG A 4 -12.18 -5.46 9.98
CA ARG A 4 -11.08 -4.48 10.02
C ARG A 4 -11.62 -3.06 9.81
N ASN A 5 -11.04 -2.05 10.46
CA ASN A 5 -11.28 -0.66 10.05
C ASN A 5 -10.40 -0.29 8.84
N GLY A 6 -10.62 0.90 8.25
CA GLY A 6 -9.89 1.32 7.04
C GLY A 6 -8.37 1.35 7.20
N ARG A 7 -7.84 1.73 8.38
CA ARG A 7 -6.40 1.74 8.66
C ARG A 7 -5.85 0.32 8.76
N GLU A 8 -6.57 -0.56 9.46
CA GLU A 8 -6.18 -1.97 9.59
C GLU A 8 -6.20 -2.69 8.23
N LEU A 9 -7.17 -2.37 7.38
CA LEU A 9 -7.20 -2.89 6.02
C LEU A 9 -6.07 -2.31 5.16
N ALA A 10 -5.74 -1.02 5.30
CA ALA A 10 -4.58 -0.42 4.65
C ALA A 10 -3.28 -1.11 5.08
N HIS A 11 -3.11 -1.37 6.38
CA HIS A 11 -2.00 -2.15 6.91
C HIS A 11 -1.93 -3.54 6.27
N ALA A 12 -3.06 -4.26 6.23
CA ALA A 12 -3.11 -5.59 5.62
C ALA A 12 -2.74 -5.58 4.13
N LEU A 13 -3.19 -4.57 3.37
CA LEU A 13 -2.82 -4.41 1.96
C LEU A 13 -1.34 -4.08 1.76
N ILE A 14 -0.74 -3.27 2.63
CA ILE A 14 0.71 -3.00 2.62
C ILE A 14 1.48 -4.30 2.84
N LEU A 15 1.10 -5.08 3.86
CA LEU A 15 1.72 -6.37 4.15
C LEU A 15 1.50 -7.38 3.01
N MET A 16 0.33 -7.35 2.36
CA MET A 16 0.04 -8.18 1.20
C MET A 16 0.99 -7.87 0.04
N VAL A 17 1.26 -6.61 -0.26
CA VAL A 17 2.24 -6.26 -1.31
C VAL A 17 3.66 -6.69 -0.92
N ALA A 18 4.06 -6.56 0.34
CA ALA A 18 5.35 -7.07 0.82
C ALA A 18 5.45 -8.60 0.74
N GLU A 19 4.35 -9.32 0.99
CA GLU A 19 4.26 -10.77 0.77
C GLU A 19 4.36 -11.12 -0.71
N LEU A 20 3.73 -10.37 -1.61
CA LEU A 20 3.87 -10.54 -3.05
C LEU A 20 5.30 -10.29 -3.55
N HIS A 21 6.02 -9.34 -2.95
CA HIS A 21 7.46 -9.15 -3.23
C HIS A 21 8.28 -10.39 -2.89
N ARG A 22 8.01 -11.03 -1.74
CA ARG A 22 8.67 -12.31 -1.37
C ARG A 22 8.38 -13.44 -2.37
N ARG A 23 7.30 -13.33 -3.14
CA ARG A 23 6.90 -14.28 -4.19
C ARG A 23 7.39 -13.90 -5.60
N GLY A 24 8.15 -12.82 -5.74
CA GLY A 24 8.76 -12.39 -7.01
C GLY A 24 8.01 -11.29 -7.78
N TYR A 25 6.93 -10.74 -7.22
CA TYR A 25 6.18 -9.62 -7.82
C TYR A 25 6.72 -8.26 -7.37
N GLU A 26 8.03 -8.06 -7.45
CA GLU A 26 8.73 -6.90 -6.87
C GLU A 26 8.33 -5.54 -7.48
N SER A 27 7.83 -5.55 -8.72
CA SER A 27 7.31 -4.36 -9.40
C SER A 27 5.97 -3.86 -8.87
N LEU A 28 5.24 -4.66 -8.07
CA LEU A 28 3.96 -4.22 -7.52
C LEU A 28 4.17 -3.17 -6.45
N ALA A 29 3.58 -2.00 -6.62
CA ALA A 29 3.61 -0.91 -5.65
C ALA A 29 2.20 -0.65 -5.09
N ILE A 30 2.16 -0.04 -3.90
CA ILE A 30 0.94 0.40 -3.23
C ILE A 30 1.05 1.88 -2.86
N VAL A 31 0.00 2.63 -3.17
CA VAL A 31 -0.18 4.02 -2.73
C VAL A 31 -1.32 4.05 -1.71
N PRO A 32 -1.01 3.93 -0.40
CA PRO A 32 -1.97 4.20 0.65
C PRO A 32 -2.18 5.72 0.75
N ALA A 33 -3.45 6.12 0.71
CA ALA A 33 -3.86 7.51 0.77
C ALA A 33 -4.97 7.72 1.79
N MET A 34 -5.07 8.94 2.28
CA MET A 34 -6.05 9.30 3.31
C MET A 34 -6.66 10.67 3.02
N ALA A 35 -7.97 10.81 3.23
CA ALA A 35 -8.62 12.11 3.20
C ALA A 35 -8.05 13.02 4.32
N PRO A 36 -8.04 14.36 4.17
CA PRO A 36 -7.45 15.27 5.16
C PRO A 36 -8.05 15.18 6.55
N ASN A 37 -9.31 14.75 6.66
CA ASN A 37 -9.98 14.54 7.94
C ASN A 37 -9.51 13.28 8.67
N GLY A 38 -8.63 12.47 8.06
CA GLY A 38 -8.07 11.26 8.63
C GLY A 38 -9.02 10.06 8.66
N MET A 39 -10.26 10.20 8.20
CA MET A 39 -11.32 9.19 8.40
C MET A 39 -11.55 8.29 7.19
N ALA A 40 -11.24 8.75 5.98
CA ALA A 40 -11.42 7.96 4.77
C ALA A 40 -10.06 7.50 4.22
N TRP A 41 -9.85 6.20 4.26
CA TRP A 41 -8.67 5.55 3.70
C TRP A 41 -8.93 5.15 2.25
N ARG A 42 -7.89 5.19 1.44
CA ARG A 42 -7.88 4.79 0.03
C ARG A 42 -6.59 4.07 -0.30
N TYR A 43 -6.63 3.35 -1.39
CA TYR A 43 -5.46 2.66 -1.90
C TYR A 43 -5.46 2.65 -3.43
N ALA A 44 -4.27 2.54 -3.99
CA ALA A 44 -4.06 2.11 -5.37
C ALA A 44 -2.93 1.08 -5.39
N ILE A 45 -3.07 0.03 -6.19
CA ILE A 45 -2.04 -0.98 -6.42
C ILE A 45 -1.83 -1.13 -7.93
N GLY A 46 -0.57 -1.14 -8.35
CA GLY A 46 -0.18 -1.26 -9.75
C GLY A 46 1.29 -1.63 -9.91
N GLU A 47 1.68 -1.96 -11.12
CA GLU A 47 3.08 -2.21 -11.48
C GLU A 47 3.82 -0.90 -11.73
N ILE A 48 5.04 -0.79 -11.20
CA ILE A 48 5.99 0.27 -11.51
C ILE A 48 7.27 -0.30 -12.13
N PRO A 49 7.83 0.38 -13.14
CA PRO A 49 9.20 0.09 -13.56
C PRO A 49 10.21 0.53 -12.49
N PRO A 50 11.45 -0.01 -12.50
CA PRO A 50 12.49 0.33 -11.51
C PRO A 50 12.83 1.82 -11.36
N SER A 51 12.57 2.61 -12.39
CA SER A 51 12.75 4.07 -12.41
C SER A 51 11.44 4.80 -12.79
N GLY A 52 10.30 4.16 -12.54
CA GLY A 52 9.01 4.62 -13.02
C GLY A 52 8.40 5.72 -12.18
N PRO A 53 7.66 6.64 -12.80
CA PRO A 53 7.02 7.70 -12.06
C PRO A 53 5.80 7.13 -11.31
N TRP A 54 5.77 7.38 -10.01
CA TRP A 54 4.75 6.90 -9.08
C TRP A 54 3.39 7.60 -9.25
N ASP A 55 3.37 8.73 -9.96
CA ASP A 55 2.17 9.50 -10.28
C ASP A 55 1.14 8.67 -11.07
N ALA A 56 1.60 7.80 -11.97
CA ALA A 56 0.78 6.90 -12.77
C ALA A 56 -0.06 5.96 -11.89
N LEU A 57 0.46 5.53 -10.74
CA LEU A 57 -0.28 4.66 -9.80
C LEU A 57 -1.48 5.35 -9.17
N SER A 58 -1.39 6.67 -8.94
CA SER A 58 -2.47 7.41 -8.28
C SER A 58 -3.59 7.76 -9.25
N LEU A 59 -3.24 8.00 -10.53
CA LEU A 59 -4.18 8.41 -11.57
C LEU A 59 -4.84 7.21 -12.25
N GLU A 60 -4.04 6.24 -12.69
CA GLU A 60 -4.47 5.08 -13.49
C GLU A 60 -3.70 3.80 -13.08
N PRO A 61 -3.96 3.26 -11.87
CA PRO A 61 -3.32 2.03 -11.44
C PRO A 61 -3.74 0.88 -12.35
N ARG A 62 -2.75 0.12 -12.81
CA ARG A 62 -2.95 -1.02 -13.73
C ARG A 62 -3.82 -2.14 -13.14
N HIS A 63 -3.91 -2.27 -11.82
CA HIS A 63 -4.67 -3.34 -11.18
C HIS A 63 -5.91 -2.83 -10.47
N THR A 64 -5.77 -2.00 -9.44
CA THR A 64 -6.93 -1.59 -8.65
C THR A 64 -6.71 -0.32 -7.86
N ARG A 65 -7.81 0.36 -7.55
CA ARG A 65 -7.91 1.42 -6.55
C ARG A 65 -9.26 1.38 -5.89
N GLY A 66 -9.35 1.87 -4.67
CA GLY A 66 -10.62 1.96 -3.97
C GLY A 66 -10.57 2.76 -2.69
N SER A 67 -11.75 2.97 -2.12
CA SER A 67 -11.90 3.44 -0.75
C SER A 67 -11.96 2.24 0.19
N LEU A 68 -11.33 2.37 1.36
CA LEU A 68 -11.30 1.37 2.42
C LEU A 68 -12.34 1.65 3.51
N GLY A 69 -13.35 2.47 3.25
CA GLY A 69 -14.55 2.57 4.07
C GLY A 69 -15.71 1.82 3.39
N PRO A 70 -16.54 1.00 4.07
CA PRO A 70 -16.42 0.34 5.38
C PRO A 70 -15.60 -0.97 5.28
N ALA A 71 -14.29 -0.86 5.04
CA ALA A 71 -13.35 -1.97 4.88
C ALA A 71 -13.82 -3.07 3.92
N ARG A 72 -14.09 -2.68 2.67
CA ARG A 72 -14.49 -3.60 1.62
C ARG A 72 -13.44 -3.63 0.53
N LEU A 73 -13.23 -4.80 -0.03
CA LEU A 73 -12.50 -5.00 -1.28
C LEU A 73 -13.49 -5.63 -2.25
N ASP A 74 -13.61 -5.09 -3.46
CA ASP A 74 -14.53 -5.64 -4.46
C ASP A 74 -14.03 -6.98 -5.04
N TRP A 75 -12.79 -7.34 -4.73
CA TRP A 75 -12.08 -8.50 -5.28
C TRP A 75 -11.70 -9.56 -4.23
N ALA A 76 -11.95 -9.31 -2.93
CA ALA A 76 -11.64 -10.25 -1.85
C ALA A 76 -12.46 -9.97 -0.58
N ASP A 77 -12.54 -10.95 0.30
CA ASP A 77 -12.97 -10.70 1.68
C ASP A 77 -11.86 -9.92 2.43
N ALA A 78 -12.24 -8.79 3.02
CA ALA A 78 -11.33 -7.86 3.68
C ALA A 78 -10.72 -8.41 4.98
N ASP A 79 -11.32 -9.46 5.57
CA ASP A 79 -10.84 -10.09 6.80
C ASP A 79 -9.87 -11.26 6.54
N LEU A 80 -9.59 -11.60 5.27
CA LEU A 80 -8.65 -12.65 4.93
C LEU A 80 -7.25 -12.41 5.54
N PRO A 81 -6.56 -13.50 5.94
CA PRO A 81 -5.13 -13.46 6.25
C PRO A 81 -4.31 -12.89 5.08
N VAL A 82 -3.16 -12.29 5.39
CA VAL A 82 -2.27 -11.67 4.37
C VAL A 82 -1.89 -12.64 3.23
N PRO A 83 -1.50 -13.90 3.49
CA PRO A 83 -1.21 -14.85 2.40
C PRO A 83 -2.40 -15.11 1.48
N ASP A 84 -3.61 -15.20 2.05
CA ASP A 84 -4.83 -15.48 1.30
C ASP A 84 -5.31 -14.23 0.53
N LEU A 85 -5.09 -13.02 1.07
CA LEU A 85 -5.26 -11.77 0.33
C LEU A 85 -4.33 -11.71 -0.89
N ALA A 86 -3.08 -12.14 -0.74
CA ALA A 86 -2.12 -12.17 -1.84
C ALA A 86 -2.57 -13.17 -2.93
N ASP A 87 -3.06 -14.35 -2.55
CA ASP A 87 -3.62 -15.32 -3.50
C ASP A 87 -4.85 -14.78 -4.22
N ALA A 88 -5.77 -14.15 -3.49
CA ALA A 88 -6.96 -13.52 -4.07
C ALA A 88 -6.59 -12.39 -5.05
N PHE A 89 -5.59 -11.57 -4.71
CA PHE A 89 -5.09 -10.51 -5.59
C PHE A 89 -4.52 -11.08 -6.89
N VAL A 90 -3.66 -12.10 -6.80
CA VAL A 90 -3.07 -12.75 -7.98
C VAL A 90 -4.16 -13.37 -8.86
N ALA A 91 -5.14 -14.04 -8.26
CA ALA A 91 -6.25 -14.64 -9.00
C ALA A 91 -7.13 -13.60 -9.70
N ALA A 92 -7.35 -12.44 -9.09
CA ALA A 92 -8.20 -11.38 -9.64
C ALA A 92 -7.52 -10.57 -10.75
N PHE A 93 -6.23 -10.28 -10.61
CA PHE A 93 -5.55 -9.28 -11.45
C PHE A 93 -4.40 -9.82 -12.30
N LEU A 94 -3.96 -11.05 -12.07
CA LEU A 94 -2.88 -11.71 -12.83
C LEU A 94 -1.63 -10.82 -13.03
N PRO A 95 -1.02 -10.31 -11.94
CA PRO A 95 0.11 -9.40 -12.06
C PRO A 95 1.34 -10.08 -12.68
N THR A 96 2.20 -9.29 -13.31
CA THR A 96 3.45 -9.78 -13.90
C THR A 96 4.50 -9.95 -12.80
N ALA A 97 5.11 -11.13 -12.73
CA ALA A 97 6.31 -11.32 -11.91
C ALA A 97 7.50 -10.60 -12.57
N ALA A 98 7.75 -9.35 -12.17
CA ALA A 98 8.86 -8.54 -12.66
C ALA A 98 9.73 -8.07 -11.48
N ALA A 99 11.05 -8.15 -11.67
CA ALA A 99 12.03 -7.75 -10.68
C ALA A 99 12.12 -6.23 -10.54
N ASN A 100 12.22 -5.76 -9.30
CA ASN A 100 12.42 -4.37 -8.93
C ASN A 100 13.02 -4.31 -7.51
N ALA A 101 14.23 -4.87 -7.39
CA ALA A 101 14.92 -5.02 -6.11
C ALA A 101 15.04 -3.72 -5.29
N PRO A 102 15.30 -2.52 -5.88
CA PRO A 102 15.32 -1.28 -5.12
C PRO A 102 13.98 -0.97 -4.44
N HIS A 103 12.87 -1.14 -5.17
CA HIS A 103 11.53 -0.92 -4.65
C HIS A 103 11.17 -1.96 -3.56
N ALA A 104 11.45 -3.23 -3.80
CA ALA A 104 11.18 -4.29 -2.83
C ALA A 104 12.00 -4.11 -1.54
N ALA A 105 13.26 -3.70 -1.66
CA ALA A 105 14.11 -3.39 -0.52
C ALA A 105 13.57 -2.19 0.28
N TRP A 106 13.09 -1.15 -0.41
CA TRP A 106 12.45 0.00 0.23
C TRP A 106 11.17 -0.41 0.99
N LEU A 107 10.25 -1.13 0.35
CA LEU A 107 8.99 -1.50 0.99
C LEU A 107 9.24 -2.37 2.22
N ARG A 108 10.23 -3.27 2.17
CA ARG A 108 10.66 -4.05 3.33
C ARG A 108 11.11 -3.17 4.49
N GLN A 109 11.95 -2.16 4.25
CA GLN A 109 12.38 -1.22 5.31
C GLN A 109 11.21 -0.45 5.90
N VAL A 110 10.24 -0.03 5.07
CA VAL A 110 9.03 0.64 5.53
C VAL A 110 8.22 -0.30 6.43
N VAL A 111 7.98 -1.54 6.01
CA VAL A 111 7.23 -2.54 6.79
C VAL A 111 7.91 -2.85 8.12
N GLU A 112 9.24 -2.98 8.15
CA GLU A 112 10.02 -3.20 9.38
C GLU A 112 9.89 -2.03 10.37
N ALA A 113 9.68 -0.81 9.86
CA ALA A 113 9.53 0.39 10.67
C ALA A 113 8.08 0.74 11.03
N LEU A 114 7.08 0.06 10.44
CA LEU A 114 5.68 0.34 10.72
C LEU A 114 5.32 -0.02 12.17
N PRO A 115 4.59 0.85 12.90
CA PRO A 115 4.06 0.47 14.20
C PRO A 115 3.03 -0.65 14.05
N PRO A 116 2.80 -1.47 15.09
CA PRO A 116 1.79 -2.53 15.05
C PRO A 116 0.41 -2.00 14.63
N GLY A 117 -0.16 -2.59 13.57
CA GLY A 117 -1.45 -2.16 13.00
C GLY A 117 -1.45 -0.77 12.36
N GLY A 118 -0.28 -0.18 12.13
CA GLY A 118 -0.14 1.13 11.51
C GLY A 118 0.10 1.09 10.00
N ALA A 119 -0.26 2.16 9.30
CA ALA A 119 -0.05 2.28 7.86
C ALA A 119 0.80 3.52 7.57
N PHE A 120 1.55 3.50 6.47
CA PHE A 120 2.14 4.75 5.95
C PHE A 120 1.15 5.41 5.00
N VAL A 121 1.31 6.72 4.79
CA VAL A 121 0.55 7.50 3.82
C VAL A 121 1.53 8.17 2.87
N LEU A 122 1.32 7.97 1.57
CA LEU A 122 2.11 8.61 0.51
C LEU A 122 1.43 9.85 -0.08
N ALA A 123 0.10 9.91 0.01
CA ALA A 123 -0.66 11.03 -0.53
C ALA A 123 -1.87 11.37 0.35
N SER A 124 -2.19 12.66 0.40
CA SER A 124 -3.51 13.16 0.78
C SER A 124 -4.20 13.73 -0.45
N ASP A 125 -5.54 13.80 -0.44
CA ASP A 125 -6.33 14.31 -1.58
C ASP A 125 -5.94 15.72 -2.06
N TYR A 126 -5.14 16.46 -1.28
CA TYR A 126 -4.74 17.83 -1.58
C TYR A 126 -3.22 18.01 -1.78
N ASN A 127 -2.37 17.13 -1.24
CA ASN A 127 -0.92 17.25 -1.33
C ASN A 127 -0.24 15.86 -1.30
N ALA A 128 0.76 15.67 -2.17
CA ALA A 128 1.76 14.62 -2.00
C ALA A 128 2.68 14.99 -0.82
N TYR A 129 3.09 14.00 -0.02
CA TYR A 129 4.00 14.26 1.10
C TYR A 129 5.46 14.20 0.63
N GLU A 130 6.29 15.13 1.09
CA GLU A 130 7.75 15.10 0.90
C GLU A 130 8.44 14.03 1.78
N ARG A 131 7.68 13.45 2.73
CA ARG A 131 8.15 12.43 3.68
C ARG A 131 7.04 11.42 3.95
N LEU A 132 7.42 10.18 4.28
CA LEU A 132 6.45 9.19 4.71
C LEU A 132 5.82 9.59 6.05
N VAL A 133 4.50 9.55 6.12
CA VAL A 133 3.76 9.76 7.38
C VAL A 133 3.24 8.41 7.86
N PHE A 134 3.63 8.00 9.07
CA PHE A 134 3.18 6.78 9.71
C PHE A 134 1.99 7.07 10.63
N MET A 135 0.93 6.30 10.43
CA MET A 135 -0.33 6.37 11.15
C MET A 135 -0.46 5.14 12.03
N GLY A 136 -0.42 5.31 13.35
CA GLY A 136 -0.60 4.23 14.33
C GLY A 136 -1.80 4.48 15.25
N ALA A 137 -1.80 3.86 16.43
CA ALA A 137 -2.77 4.16 17.50
C ALA A 137 -2.56 5.54 18.15
N GLY A 138 -1.36 6.11 18.02
CA GLY A 138 -0.98 7.43 18.51
C GLY A 138 -1.04 8.53 17.44
N PRO A 139 -0.49 9.73 17.72
CA PRO A 139 -0.42 10.80 16.74
C PRO A 139 0.39 10.38 15.50
N PRO A 140 0.11 10.98 14.31
CA PRO A 140 0.92 10.75 13.12
C PRO A 140 2.40 11.08 13.38
N VAL A 141 3.29 10.25 12.84
CA VAL A 141 4.74 10.44 12.95
C VAL A 141 5.35 10.51 11.56
N THR A 142 6.09 11.58 11.28
CA THR A 142 6.88 11.66 10.06
C THR A 142 8.10 10.75 10.19
N SER A 143 8.33 9.91 9.19
CA SER A 143 9.48 9.00 9.13
C SER A 143 10.72 9.71 8.57
N GLU A 144 11.89 9.26 8.99
CA GLU A 144 13.19 9.62 8.40
C GLU A 144 13.58 8.67 7.25
N LEU A 145 12.75 7.66 6.95
CA LEU A 145 12.96 6.80 5.79
C LEU A 145 12.81 7.60 4.49
N PRO A 146 13.58 7.25 3.44
CA PRO A 146 13.47 7.91 2.16
C PRO A 146 12.11 7.67 1.53
N MET A 147 11.71 8.60 0.66
CA MET A 147 10.61 8.39 -0.27
C MET A 147 10.91 7.18 -1.17
N PRO A 148 9.88 6.52 -1.72
CA PRO A 148 10.10 5.40 -2.60
C PRO A 148 10.97 5.80 -3.81
N PRO A 149 11.82 4.90 -4.32
CA PRO A 149 12.64 5.17 -5.50
C PRO A 149 11.77 5.61 -6.69
N GLY A 150 12.08 6.78 -7.28
CA GLY A 150 11.34 7.33 -8.43
C GLY A 150 10.18 8.29 -8.09
N LEU A 151 10.01 8.66 -6.81
CA LEU A 151 9.05 9.68 -6.36
C LEU A 151 9.75 10.96 -5.84
N GLU A 152 10.98 11.23 -6.29
CA GLU A 152 11.77 12.42 -5.90
C GLU A 152 11.37 13.71 -6.63
#